data_AF-A0A9Q4MGZ5-F1
#
_entry.id   AF-A0A9Q4MGZ5-F1
#
_cell.length_a   1.000
_cell.length_b   1.000
_cell.length_c   1.000
_cell.angle_alpha   90.00
_cell.angle_beta   90.00
_cell.angle_gamma   90.00
#
_symmetry.space_group_name_H-M   'P 1'
#
loop_
_entity.id
_entity.type
_entity.pdbx_description
1 polymer ?
#
loop_
_entity_poly.entity_id
_entity_poly.type
_entity_poly.pdbx_seq_one_letter_code
_entity_poly.pdbx_strand_id
1 'polypeptide(L)'
;TTSAVVLGGDATTMVGLIRSAIFTGLWAMNVAHVLYYANTNAEMGREPLDGIDAASFRAGADWYHSQGFGICTCFDPAAESADAFSTRIQRLGGCSVSRDRTDGKLHLDIANGIYTLEALPILTDDAILEWREHPSVFDNAVNSVSVTYFDPDQKTDITTPPVQDLALIQAYGVIHQTIDYPEIPTAPLALRIAARELRASVTPLRTFELKTTRAAYALRPNQYVRLQCPKRG
;
A
#
# COMPACT_ATOMS: atom_id res chain seq x y z
N THR A 1 -1.82 27.93 1.47
CA THR A 1 -0.40 28.22 1.71
C THR A 1 -0.31 29.31 2.75
N THR A 2 -0.22 28.93 4.02
CA THR A 2 -0.14 29.90 5.12
C THR A 2 1.33 29.98 5.51
N SER A 3 2.03 30.99 5.00
CA SER A 3 3.43 31.25 5.35
C SER A 3 3.48 31.80 6.78
N ALA A 4 3.93 30.99 7.74
CA ALA A 4 4.20 31.46 9.09
C ALA A 4 5.55 32.18 9.13
N VAL A 5 5.57 33.43 9.61
CA VAL A 5 6.81 34.18 9.86
C VAL A 5 7.45 33.60 11.12
N VAL A 6 8.66 33.04 11.01
CA VAL A 6 9.44 32.55 12.15
C VAL A 6 10.16 33.72 12.81
N LEU A 7 9.96 33.90 14.12
CA LEU A 7 10.69 34.89 14.90
C LEU A 7 12.18 34.53 14.95
N GLY A 8 13.05 35.51 14.71
CA GLY A 8 14.50 35.31 14.68
C GLY A 8 15.03 34.79 16.02
N GLY A 9 15.78 33.69 15.98
CA GLY A 9 16.43 33.09 17.15
C GLY A 9 16.31 31.57 17.24
N ASP A 10 15.34 30.97 16.54
CA ASP A 10 15.14 29.51 16.54
C ASP A 10 15.72 28.87 15.27
N ALA A 11 17.01 28.54 15.32
CA ALA A 11 17.72 27.89 14.21
C ALA A 11 17.11 26.54 13.83
N THR A 12 16.50 25.82 14.77
CA THR A 12 15.84 24.52 14.55
C THR A 12 14.59 24.68 13.71
N THR A 13 13.73 25.64 14.04
CA THR A 13 12.50 25.92 13.28
C THR A 13 12.83 26.46 11.88
N MET A 14 13.86 27.30 11.78
CA MET A 14 14.32 27.85 10.51
C MET A 14 14.97 26.79 9.61
N VAL A 15 15.77 25.88 10.17
CA VAL A 15 16.33 24.72 9.47
C VAL A 15 15.22 23.76 9.04
N GLY A 16 14.20 23.52 9.87
CA GLY A 16 13.04 22.69 9.51
C GLY A 16 12.27 23.24 8.31
N LEU A 17 12.01 24.55 8.27
CA LEU A 17 11.36 25.21 7.13
C LEU A 17 12.24 25.28 5.88
N ILE A 18 13.53 25.57 6.03
CA ILE A 18 14.49 25.56 4.92
C ILE A 18 14.66 24.14 4.37
N ARG A 19 14.73 23.12 5.22
CA ARG A 19 14.74 21.71 4.79
C ARG A 19 13.45 21.36 4.06
N SER A 20 12.29 21.74 4.59
CA SER A 20 11.00 21.52 3.93
C SER A 20 10.83 22.28 2.60
N ALA A 21 11.53 23.41 2.42
CA ALA A 21 11.43 24.26 1.23
C ALA A 21 12.49 23.93 0.16
N ILE A 22 13.68 23.48 0.55
CA ILE A 22 14.77 23.08 -0.35
C ILE A 22 14.64 21.60 -0.75
N PHE A 23 14.22 20.74 0.18
CA PHE A 23 13.91 19.34 -0.10
C PHE A 23 12.39 19.18 -0.15
N THR A 24 11.83 19.32 -1.34
CA THR A 24 10.42 18.97 -1.61
C THR A 24 10.24 17.45 -1.58
N GLY A 25 10.39 16.81 -0.42
CA GLY A 25 10.10 15.40 -0.21
C GLY A 25 11.24 14.62 0.42
N LEU A 26 10.89 13.80 1.42
CA LEU A 26 11.71 12.84 2.15
C LEU A 26 12.92 12.28 1.38
N TRP A 27 14.06 12.18 2.06
CA TRP A 27 15.23 11.36 1.68
C TRP A 27 14.98 9.84 1.82
N ALA A 28 13.78 9.39 1.48
CA ALA A 28 13.32 8.03 1.69
C ALA A 28 13.15 7.32 0.34
N MET A 29 13.49 6.03 0.28
CA MET A 29 13.37 5.27 -0.95
C MET A 29 11.90 4.90 -1.17
N ASN A 30 11.40 5.01 -2.40
CA ASN A 30 10.01 4.61 -2.66
C ASN A 30 9.85 3.08 -2.58
N VAL A 31 8.60 2.63 -2.39
CA VAL A 31 8.27 1.20 -2.22
C VAL A 31 8.73 0.35 -3.40
N ALA A 32 8.55 0.83 -4.64
CA ALA A 32 8.91 0.08 -5.84
C ALA A 32 10.43 -0.19 -5.92
N HIS A 33 11.27 0.80 -5.61
CA HIS A 33 12.73 0.64 -5.57
C HIS A 33 13.17 -0.29 -4.44
N VAL A 34 12.53 -0.21 -3.27
CA VAL A 34 12.81 -1.15 -2.16
C VAL A 34 12.51 -2.58 -2.56
N LEU A 35 11.34 -2.83 -3.18
CA LEU A 35 10.96 -4.15 -3.66
C LEU A 35 11.85 -4.63 -4.80
N TYR A 36 12.25 -3.74 -5.71
CA TYR A 36 13.21 -4.06 -6.78
C TYR A 36 14.56 -4.51 -6.19
N TYR A 37 15.08 -3.75 -5.22
CA TYR A 37 16.30 -4.10 -4.51
C TYR A 37 16.16 -5.45 -3.79
N ALA A 38 15.06 -5.68 -3.08
CA ALA A 38 14.81 -6.93 -2.36
C ALA A 38 14.80 -8.15 -3.29
N ASN A 39 14.31 -8.01 -4.53
CA ASN A 39 14.29 -9.11 -5.49
C ASN A 39 15.61 -9.30 -6.22
N THR A 40 16.36 -8.24 -6.50
CA THR A 40 17.62 -8.31 -7.28
C THR A 40 18.86 -8.56 -6.43
N ASN A 41 18.86 -8.16 -5.16
CA ASN A 41 20.06 -8.21 -4.33
C ASN A 41 20.50 -9.65 -4.05
N ALA A 42 21.81 -9.88 -4.06
CA ALA A 42 22.44 -11.18 -3.85
C ALA A 42 22.18 -11.79 -2.46
N GLU A 43 21.84 -10.98 -1.46
CA GLU A 43 21.56 -11.42 -0.09
C GLU A 43 20.06 -11.70 0.15
N MET A 44 19.19 -11.33 -0.80
CA MET A 44 17.74 -11.42 -0.65
C MET A 44 17.10 -12.27 -1.75
N GLY A 45 16.95 -11.73 -2.97
CA GLY A 45 16.14 -12.36 -4.02
C GLY A 45 16.89 -12.93 -5.22
N ARG A 46 18.12 -12.48 -5.52
CA ARG A 46 18.96 -12.95 -6.66
C ARG A 46 18.24 -13.06 -8.02
N GLU A 47 17.11 -12.40 -8.22
CA GLU A 47 16.37 -12.47 -9.48
C GLU A 47 17.24 -11.83 -10.58
N PRO A 48 17.46 -12.54 -11.71
CA PRO A 48 18.08 -11.95 -12.87
C PRO A 48 17.34 -10.71 -13.36
N LEU A 49 18.05 -9.70 -13.86
CA LEU A 49 17.43 -8.44 -14.28
C LEU A 49 16.40 -8.60 -15.41
N ASP A 50 16.58 -9.61 -16.26
CA ASP A 50 15.64 -10.00 -17.32
C ASP A 50 14.42 -10.77 -16.81
N GLY A 51 14.51 -11.32 -15.59
CA GLY A 51 13.41 -11.92 -14.84
C GLY A 51 12.47 -10.90 -14.19
N ILE A 52 12.74 -9.59 -14.31
CA ILE A 52 11.90 -8.52 -13.78
C ILE A 52 11.27 -7.73 -14.93
N ASP A 53 9.98 -7.44 -14.82
CA ASP A 53 9.33 -6.52 -15.74
C ASP A 53 9.66 -5.07 -15.38
N ALA A 54 10.63 -4.49 -16.09
CA ALA A 54 11.08 -3.13 -15.83
C ALA A 54 9.98 -2.06 -16.03
N ALA A 55 8.95 -2.35 -16.84
CA ALA A 55 7.87 -1.40 -17.12
C ALA A 55 6.94 -1.23 -15.90
N SER A 56 6.47 -2.34 -15.31
CA SER A 56 5.62 -2.34 -14.11
C SER A 56 6.33 -1.70 -12.92
N PHE A 57 7.61 -2.01 -12.69
CA PHE A 57 8.38 -1.40 -11.61
C PHE A 57 8.59 0.11 -11.80
N ARG A 58 8.86 0.58 -13.04
CA ARG A 58 8.95 2.02 -13.34
C ARG A 58 7.62 2.73 -13.13
N ALA A 59 6.53 2.17 -13.66
CA ALA A 59 5.19 2.74 -13.48
C ALA A 59 4.81 2.83 -11.99
N GLY A 60 5.13 1.80 -11.21
CA GLY A 60 4.92 1.81 -9.77
C GLY A 60 5.79 2.84 -9.05
N ALA A 61 7.07 2.97 -9.43
CA ALA A 61 7.97 3.97 -8.87
C ALA A 61 7.46 5.40 -9.11
N ASP A 62 6.98 5.69 -10.33
CA ASP A 62 6.40 6.99 -10.68
C ASP A 62 5.12 7.27 -9.88
N TRP A 63 4.26 6.26 -9.71
CA TRP A 63 3.04 6.37 -8.90
C TRP A 63 3.38 6.66 -7.43
N TYR A 64 4.28 5.91 -6.81
CA TYR A 64 4.67 6.16 -5.42
C TYR A 64 5.34 7.53 -5.24
N HIS A 65 6.16 7.93 -6.21
CA HIS A 65 6.79 9.25 -6.22
C HIS A 65 5.75 10.37 -6.33
N SER A 66 4.78 10.28 -7.25
CA SER A 66 3.72 11.28 -7.39
C SER A 66 2.84 11.39 -6.15
N GLN A 67 2.77 10.32 -5.37
CA GLN A 67 2.06 10.26 -4.10
C GLN A 67 2.91 10.70 -2.90
N GLY A 68 4.19 11.05 -3.08
CA GLY A 68 5.11 11.36 -1.97
C GLY A 68 5.31 10.19 -1.00
N PHE A 69 5.21 8.95 -1.49
CA PHE A 69 5.27 7.73 -0.69
C PHE A 69 6.71 7.18 -0.67
N GLY A 70 7.56 7.82 0.15
CA GLY A 70 8.89 7.33 0.49
C GLY A 70 8.88 6.59 1.83
N ILE A 71 9.67 5.53 1.94
CA ILE A 71 9.85 4.72 3.15
C ILE A 71 11.32 4.60 3.54
N CYS A 72 11.56 4.50 4.84
CA CYS A 72 12.87 4.25 5.44
C CYS A 72 12.83 2.87 6.06
N THR A 73 13.53 1.90 5.51
CA THR A 73 13.51 0.53 6.04
C THR A 73 14.91 -0.05 6.08
N CYS A 74 15.11 -1.00 6.98
CA CYS A 74 16.28 -1.86 7.03
C CYS A 74 15.82 -3.31 6.87
N PHE A 75 16.68 -4.11 6.26
CA PHE A 75 16.57 -5.56 6.26
C PHE A 75 17.68 -6.09 7.16
N ASP A 76 17.29 -6.85 8.19
CA ASP A 76 18.22 -7.57 9.05
C ASP A 76 18.03 -9.08 8.84
N PRO A 77 18.97 -9.76 8.18
CA PRO A 77 18.87 -11.19 7.91
C PRO A 77 18.91 -12.06 9.17
N ALA A 78 19.31 -11.52 10.33
CA ALA A 78 19.21 -12.22 11.61
C ALA A 78 17.83 -12.10 12.25
N ALA A 79 17.05 -11.08 11.90
CA ALA A 79 15.73 -10.80 12.49
C ALA A 79 14.55 -11.27 11.62
N GLU A 80 14.67 -11.21 10.28
CA GLU A 80 13.59 -11.60 9.37
C GLU A 80 14.11 -12.24 8.07
N SER A 81 13.24 -13.00 7.39
CA SER A 81 13.54 -13.54 6.06
C SER A 81 13.27 -12.50 4.97
N ALA A 82 13.89 -12.67 3.80
CA ALA A 82 13.64 -11.80 2.64
C ALA A 82 12.15 -11.81 2.20
N ASP A 83 11.48 -12.96 2.30
CA ASP A 83 10.05 -13.09 1.99
C ASP A 83 9.18 -12.32 3.00
N ALA A 84 9.53 -12.38 4.29
CA ALA A 84 8.83 -11.64 5.33
C ALA A 84 9.01 -10.13 5.14
N PHE A 85 10.24 -9.69 4.86
CA PHE A 85 10.55 -8.30 4.49
C PHE A 85 9.71 -7.85 3.29
N SER A 86 9.72 -8.62 2.19
CA SER A 86 8.97 -8.30 0.98
C SER A 86 7.46 -8.22 1.25
N THR A 87 6.91 -9.14 2.04
CA THR A 87 5.49 -9.15 2.43
C THR A 87 5.13 -7.93 3.27
N ARG A 88 5.99 -7.54 4.21
CA ARG A 88 5.83 -6.34 5.05
C ARG A 88 5.80 -5.07 4.20
N ILE A 89 6.73 -4.93 3.26
CA ILE A 89 6.78 -3.78 2.35
C ILE A 89 5.60 -3.76 1.36
N GLN A 90 5.17 -4.92 0.84
CA GLN A 90 3.99 -5.04 0.00
C GLN A 90 2.71 -4.61 0.73
N ARG A 91 2.54 -5.03 2.00
CA ARG A 91 1.42 -4.61 2.87
C ARG A 91 1.44 -3.10 3.11
N LEU A 92 2.58 -2.55 3.51
CA LEU A 92 2.72 -1.10 3.71
C LEU A 92 2.40 -0.34 2.41
N GLY A 93 2.99 -0.74 1.29
CA GLY A 93 2.83 -0.10 -0.01
C GLY A 93 1.46 -0.31 -0.66
N GLY A 94 0.65 -1.26 -0.21
CA GLY A 94 -0.61 -1.63 -0.87
C GLY A 94 -0.37 -2.12 -2.29
N CYS A 95 0.56 -3.04 -2.47
CA CYS A 95 0.93 -3.61 -3.77
C CYS A 95 1.27 -5.10 -3.64
N SER A 96 1.53 -5.73 -4.78
CA SER A 96 1.99 -7.10 -4.89
C SER A 96 3.16 -7.18 -5.85
N VAL A 97 4.13 -8.01 -5.51
CA VAL A 97 5.15 -8.49 -6.45
C VAL A 97 4.89 -9.96 -6.69
N SER A 98 4.57 -10.32 -7.93
CA SER A 98 4.24 -11.70 -8.27
C SER A 98 4.77 -12.07 -9.64
N ARG A 99 5.10 -13.35 -9.82
CA ARG A 99 5.54 -13.86 -11.11
C ARG A 99 4.34 -14.05 -12.03
N ASP A 100 4.36 -13.39 -13.19
CA ASP A 100 3.37 -13.62 -14.22
C ASP A 100 3.57 -15.00 -14.83
N ARG A 101 2.45 -15.70 -15.00
CA ARG A 101 2.40 -17.07 -15.53
C ARG A 101 2.56 -17.10 -17.05
N THR A 102 2.43 -15.96 -17.72
CA THR A 102 2.50 -15.85 -19.18
C THR A 102 3.91 -15.53 -19.67
N ASP A 103 4.57 -14.52 -19.10
CA ASP A 103 5.93 -14.10 -19.50
C ASP A 103 7.04 -14.61 -18.56
N GLY A 104 6.70 -15.15 -17.38
CA GLY A 104 7.63 -15.69 -16.40
C GLY A 104 8.37 -14.64 -15.56
N LYS A 105 8.05 -13.34 -15.71
CA LYS A 105 8.71 -12.23 -15.04
C LYS A 105 8.02 -11.83 -13.75
N LEU A 106 8.75 -11.20 -12.83
CA LEU A 106 8.18 -10.52 -11.68
C LEU A 106 7.57 -9.19 -12.10
N HIS A 107 6.29 -9.01 -11.76
CA HIS A 107 5.52 -7.78 -11.97
C HIS A 107 5.19 -7.13 -10.64
N LEU A 108 5.19 -5.79 -10.62
CA LEU A 108 4.68 -4.98 -9.51
C LEU A 108 3.29 -4.45 -9.84
N ASP A 109 2.27 -4.88 -9.11
CA ASP A 109 0.87 -4.46 -9.29
C ASP A 109 0.38 -3.69 -8.04
N ILE A 110 -0.17 -2.49 -8.22
CA ILE A 110 -0.60 -1.61 -7.12
C ILE A 110 -2.12 -1.72 -6.89
N ALA A 111 -2.53 -2.03 -5.66
CA ALA A 111 -3.93 -2.28 -5.28
C ALA A 111 -4.82 -1.03 -5.26
N ASN A 112 -4.23 0.16 -5.34
CA ASN A 112 -4.89 1.47 -5.43
C ASN A 112 -4.46 2.24 -6.69
N GLY A 113 -4.02 1.53 -7.72
CA GLY A 113 -3.59 2.14 -8.98
C GLY A 113 -4.75 2.87 -9.68
N ILE A 114 -4.40 3.85 -10.52
CA ILE A 114 -5.36 4.45 -11.44
C ILE A 114 -5.61 3.43 -12.55
N TYR A 115 -6.86 3.07 -12.77
CA TYR A 115 -7.27 2.19 -13.87
C TYR A 115 -8.33 2.86 -14.73
N THR A 116 -8.33 2.54 -16.02
CA THR A 116 -9.39 2.91 -16.95
C THR A 116 -10.35 1.74 -17.08
N LEU A 117 -11.64 1.97 -16.78
CA LEU A 117 -12.65 0.91 -16.75
C LEU A 117 -12.73 0.14 -18.08
N GLU A 118 -12.56 0.83 -19.20
CA GLU A 118 -12.65 0.22 -20.54
C GLU A 118 -11.46 -0.69 -20.87
N ALA A 119 -10.30 -0.49 -20.23
CA ALA A 119 -9.11 -1.31 -20.46
C ALA A 119 -9.08 -2.58 -19.59
N LEU A 120 -9.98 -2.69 -18.60
CA LEU A 120 -9.98 -3.83 -17.70
C LEU A 120 -10.47 -5.11 -18.40
N PRO A 121 -9.83 -6.26 -18.14
CA PRO A 121 -10.33 -7.54 -18.60
C PRO A 121 -11.74 -7.78 -18.05
N ILE A 122 -12.59 -8.41 -18.86
CA ILE A 122 -13.97 -8.74 -18.49
C ILE A 122 -14.07 -10.24 -18.24
N LEU A 123 -14.53 -10.62 -17.04
CA LEU A 123 -14.94 -11.97 -16.72
C LEU A 123 -16.46 -12.05 -16.83
N THR A 124 -16.93 -12.80 -17.83
CA THR A 124 -18.35 -13.07 -18.05
C THR A 124 -18.79 -14.38 -17.40
N ASP A 125 -20.09 -14.63 -17.35
CA ASP A 125 -20.68 -15.88 -16.84
C ASP A 125 -20.03 -17.15 -17.42
N ASP A 126 -19.66 -17.15 -18.70
CA ASP A 126 -19.10 -18.32 -19.39
C ASP A 126 -17.68 -18.67 -18.92
N ALA A 127 -16.98 -17.71 -18.30
CA ALA A 127 -15.67 -17.93 -17.72
C ALA A 127 -15.71 -18.53 -16.31
N ILE A 128 -16.89 -18.59 -15.67
CA ILE A 128 -17.04 -18.97 -14.26
C ILE A 128 -17.66 -20.36 -14.12
N LEU A 129 -16.89 -21.28 -13.54
CA LEU A 129 -17.26 -22.66 -13.26
C LEU A 129 -17.97 -22.81 -11.92
N GLU A 130 -17.42 -22.22 -10.86
CA GLU A 130 -18.02 -22.20 -9.52
C GLU A 130 -18.08 -20.77 -8.99
N TRP A 131 -19.16 -20.44 -8.30
CA TRP A 131 -19.42 -19.13 -7.71
C TRP A 131 -19.78 -19.29 -6.24
N ARG A 132 -18.97 -18.70 -5.37
CA ARG A 132 -19.26 -18.55 -3.95
C ARG A 132 -19.16 -17.07 -3.60
N GLU A 133 -20.25 -16.52 -3.09
CA GLU A 133 -20.31 -15.16 -2.57
C GLU A 133 -20.32 -15.20 -1.05
N HIS A 134 -19.41 -14.46 -0.45
CA HIS A 134 -19.39 -14.23 0.99
C HIS A 134 -19.95 -12.84 1.25
N PRO A 135 -21.10 -12.74 1.94
CA PRO A 135 -21.68 -11.44 2.28
C PRO A 135 -20.72 -10.68 3.19
N SER A 136 -20.66 -9.37 3.03
CA SER A 136 -19.96 -8.48 3.96
C SER A 136 -20.69 -8.50 5.30
N VAL A 137 -20.07 -9.05 6.35
CA VAL A 137 -20.60 -8.97 7.71
C VAL A 137 -19.92 -7.82 8.44
N PHE A 138 -20.70 -6.82 8.85
CA PHE A 138 -20.28 -5.80 9.81
C PHE A 138 -20.35 -6.39 11.21
N ASP A 139 -19.37 -7.19 11.60
CA ASP A 139 -19.21 -7.57 13.01
C ASP A 139 -17.83 -7.08 13.48
N ASN A 140 -17.84 -6.13 14.41
CA ASN A 140 -16.66 -5.53 15.03
C ASN A 140 -15.64 -4.90 14.07
N ALA A 141 -16.11 -4.25 12.99
CA ALA A 141 -15.23 -3.47 12.12
C ALA A 141 -14.51 -2.38 12.93
N VAL A 142 -13.19 -2.27 12.72
CA VAL A 142 -12.37 -1.22 13.33
C VAL A 142 -12.83 0.13 12.80
N ASN A 143 -13.35 0.97 13.69
CA ASN A 143 -13.91 2.28 13.35
C ASN A 143 -13.04 3.46 13.83
N SER A 144 -11.88 3.15 14.41
CA SER A 144 -10.88 4.12 14.85
C SER A 144 -9.47 3.54 14.64
N VAL A 145 -8.66 4.15 13.78
CA VAL A 145 -7.30 3.67 13.48
C VAL A 145 -6.26 4.73 13.81
N SER A 146 -5.21 4.34 14.52
CA SER A 146 -3.97 5.10 14.67
C SER A 146 -2.81 4.32 14.04
N VAL A 147 -1.82 5.05 13.51
CA VAL A 147 -0.59 4.46 13.00
C VAL A 147 0.58 4.93 13.83
N THR A 148 1.40 4.01 14.31
CA THR A 148 2.70 4.32 14.91
C THR A 148 3.76 4.32 13.81
N TYR A 149 4.49 5.42 13.69
CA TYR A 149 5.55 5.59 12.70
C TYR A 149 6.82 6.11 13.38
N PHE A 150 7.99 5.90 12.77
CA PHE A 150 9.26 6.38 13.30
C PHE A 150 9.61 7.73 12.69
N ASP A 151 9.72 8.77 13.51
CA ASP A 151 10.18 10.09 13.06
C ASP A 151 11.72 10.13 13.07
N PRO A 152 12.40 10.22 11.90
CA PRO A 152 13.86 10.22 11.84
C PRO A 152 14.50 11.50 12.39
N ASP A 153 13.78 12.63 12.42
CA ASP A 153 14.28 13.89 12.97
C ASP A 153 14.26 13.86 14.50
N GLN A 154 13.17 13.35 15.08
CA GLN A 154 13.01 13.20 16.54
C GLN A 154 13.62 11.91 17.09
N LYS A 155 13.95 10.95 16.21
CA LYS A 155 14.46 9.61 16.54
C LYS A 155 13.56 8.87 17.53
N THR A 156 12.26 8.98 17.34
CA THR A 156 11.27 8.41 18.25
C THR A 156 10.05 7.90 17.50
N ASP A 157 9.37 6.94 18.09
CA ASP A 157 8.10 6.44 17.60
C ASP A 157 6.98 7.42 17.98
N ILE A 158 6.20 7.83 16.98
CA ILE A 158 5.08 8.73 17.15
C ILE A 158 3.81 8.03 16.67
N THR A 159 2.81 7.98 17.53
CA THR A 159 1.47 7.50 17.16
C THR A 159 0.63 8.67 16.66
N THR A 160 0.04 8.52 15.47
CA THR A 160 -0.86 9.54 14.92
C THR A 160 -2.12 9.69 15.77
N PRO A 161 -2.74 10.89 15.77
CA PRO A 161 -4.12 11.04 16.21
C PRO A 161 -5.02 10.02 15.48
N PRO A 162 -6.03 9.45 16.16
CA PRO A 162 -6.88 8.43 15.57
C PRO A 162 -7.72 9.03 14.44
N VAL A 163 -7.74 8.35 13.31
CA VAL A 163 -8.69 8.61 12.22
C VAL A 163 -9.93 7.76 12.50
N GLN A 164 -11.11 8.39 12.49
CA GLN A 164 -12.34 7.81 13.04
C GLN A 164 -13.51 7.90 12.07
N ASP A 165 -14.35 6.87 12.09
CA ASP A 165 -15.70 6.92 11.50
C ASP A 165 -16.72 7.18 12.60
N LEU A 166 -17.17 8.44 12.69
CA LEU A 166 -18.09 8.88 13.73
C LEU A 166 -19.47 8.21 13.63
N ALA A 167 -19.91 7.82 12.44
CA ALA A 167 -21.22 7.18 12.26
C ALA A 167 -21.19 5.76 12.82
N LEU A 168 -20.13 5.01 12.53
CA LEU A 168 -19.95 3.67 13.09
C LEU A 168 -19.67 3.69 14.60
N ILE A 169 -18.95 4.70 15.10
CA ILE A 169 -18.73 4.88 16.54
C ILE A 169 -20.07 5.13 17.27
N GLN A 170 -20.97 5.93 16.68
CA GLN A 170 -22.29 6.16 17.26
C GLN A 170 -23.15 4.89 17.29
N ALA A 171 -23.02 4.03 16.28
CA ALA A 171 -23.81 2.80 16.17
C ALA A 171 -23.27 1.64 17.03
N TYR A 172 -21.95 1.48 17.12
CA TYR A 172 -21.32 0.28 17.68
C TYR A 172 -20.33 0.57 18.83
N GLY A 173 -20.16 1.83 19.22
CA GLY A 173 -19.11 2.24 20.17
C GLY A 173 -17.72 2.29 19.52
N VAL A 174 -16.70 2.66 20.29
CA VAL A 174 -15.32 2.80 19.77
C VAL A 174 -14.62 1.43 19.72
N ILE A 175 -14.22 1.01 18.52
CA ILE A 175 -13.38 -0.15 18.26
C ILE A 175 -12.08 0.36 17.66
N HIS A 176 -11.06 0.50 18.52
CA HIS A 176 -9.80 1.12 18.16
C HIS A 176 -8.69 0.10 17.85
N GLN A 177 -7.91 0.38 16.82
CA GLN A 177 -6.70 -0.35 16.48
C GLN A 177 -5.53 0.60 16.25
N THR A 178 -4.38 0.25 16.82
CA THR A 178 -3.09 0.85 16.47
C THR A 178 -2.33 -0.11 15.57
N ILE A 179 -1.79 0.40 14.47
CA ILE A 179 -1.00 -0.37 13.50
C ILE A 179 0.41 0.22 13.44
N ASP A 180 1.42 -0.63 13.58
CA ASP A 180 2.80 -0.21 13.55
C ASP A 180 3.35 -0.27 12.12
N TYR A 181 3.81 0.87 11.63
CA TYR A 181 4.50 1.06 10.36
C TYR A 181 5.77 1.90 10.58
N PRO A 182 6.81 1.30 11.19
CA PRO A 182 8.04 2.02 11.53
C PRO A 182 8.78 2.54 10.29
N GLU A 183 8.45 2.04 9.09
CA GLU A 183 9.10 2.44 7.85
C GLU A 183 8.60 3.79 7.32
N ILE A 184 7.48 4.29 7.84
CA ILE A 184 6.94 5.59 7.46
C ILE A 184 7.72 6.66 8.22
N PRO A 185 8.39 7.61 7.53
CA PRO A 185 9.21 8.59 8.23
C PRO A 185 8.48 9.91 8.50
N THR A 186 7.21 10.06 8.11
CA THR A 186 6.49 11.35 8.24
C THR A 186 5.03 11.24 8.64
N ALA A 187 4.59 12.19 9.48
CA ALA A 187 3.21 12.32 9.93
C ALA A 187 2.16 12.39 8.80
N PRO A 188 2.32 13.19 7.73
CA PRO A 188 1.30 13.26 6.67
C PRO A 188 1.12 11.92 5.94
N LEU A 189 2.18 11.14 5.74
CA LEU A 189 2.08 9.82 5.15
C LEU A 189 1.41 8.83 6.12
N ALA A 190 1.79 8.85 7.41
CA ALA A 190 1.19 8.00 8.43
C ALA A 190 -0.33 8.23 8.56
N LEU A 191 -0.78 9.48 8.54
CA LEU A 191 -2.21 9.83 8.55
C LEU A 191 -2.96 9.34 7.31
N ARG A 192 -2.34 9.40 6.13
CA ARG A 192 -2.93 8.86 4.88
C ARG A 192 -3.06 7.34 4.94
N ILE A 193 -2.07 6.66 5.51
CA ILE A 193 -2.12 5.21 5.73
C ILE A 193 -3.19 4.87 6.77
N ALA A 194 -3.27 5.58 7.90
CA ALA A 194 -4.35 5.38 8.88
C ALA A 194 -5.74 5.52 8.26
N ALA A 195 -5.95 6.53 7.40
CA ALA A 195 -7.20 6.71 6.68
C ALA A 195 -7.47 5.59 5.64
N ARG A 196 -6.42 5.04 5.01
CA ARG A 196 -6.52 3.88 4.10
C ARG A 196 -6.97 2.64 4.85
N GLU A 197 -6.33 2.34 5.98
CA GLU A 197 -6.63 1.17 6.81
C GLU A 197 -8.05 1.28 7.40
N LEU A 198 -8.44 2.47 7.89
CA LEU A 198 -9.81 2.72 8.33
C LEU A 198 -10.80 2.45 7.19
N ARG A 199 -10.57 3.02 5.99
CA ARG A 199 -11.44 2.79 4.83
C ARG A 199 -11.57 1.32 4.49
N ALA A 200 -10.47 0.57 4.52
CA ALA A 200 -10.48 -0.86 4.26
C ALA A 200 -11.34 -1.63 5.29
N SER A 201 -11.31 -1.20 6.56
CA SER A 201 -12.11 -1.83 7.61
C SER A 201 -13.60 -1.45 7.55
N VAL A 202 -13.94 -0.20 7.20
CA VAL A 202 -15.33 0.29 7.26
C VAL A 202 -16.09 0.13 5.94
N THR A 203 -15.40 -0.19 4.84
CA THR A 203 -16.05 -0.40 3.54
C THR A 203 -16.58 -1.84 3.45
N PRO A 204 -17.90 -2.05 3.33
CA PRO A 204 -18.47 -3.37 3.19
C PRO A 204 -18.20 -3.91 1.79
N LEU A 205 -17.12 -4.67 1.64
CA LEU A 205 -16.79 -5.35 0.41
C LEU A 205 -17.35 -6.77 0.42
N ARG A 206 -17.98 -7.15 -0.69
CA ARG A 206 -18.36 -8.54 -0.94
C ARG A 206 -17.13 -9.29 -1.45
N THR A 207 -16.91 -10.48 -0.91
CA THR A 207 -15.82 -11.34 -1.36
C THR A 207 -16.39 -12.44 -2.25
N PHE A 208 -15.85 -12.57 -3.45
CA PHE A 208 -16.22 -13.61 -4.39
C PHE A 208 -15.10 -14.64 -4.49
N GLU A 209 -15.39 -15.88 -4.12
CA GLU A 209 -14.54 -17.04 -4.41
C GLU A 209 -15.03 -17.65 -5.73
N LEU A 210 -14.24 -17.45 -6.79
CA LEU A 210 -14.57 -17.89 -8.13
C LEU A 210 -13.61 -18.98 -8.60
N LYS A 211 -14.16 -20.08 -9.11
CA LYS A 211 -13.39 -21.02 -9.92
C LYS A 211 -13.66 -20.70 -11.38
N THR A 212 -12.62 -20.34 -12.12
CA THR A 212 -12.74 -19.87 -13.51
C THR A 212 -12.06 -20.82 -14.49
N THR A 213 -12.36 -20.66 -15.78
CA THR A 213 -11.59 -21.26 -16.86
C THR A 213 -10.23 -20.56 -17.01
N ARG A 214 -9.45 -20.89 -18.04
CA ARG A 214 -8.19 -20.20 -18.35
C ARG A 214 -8.36 -18.70 -18.67
N ALA A 215 -9.58 -18.17 -18.75
CA ALA A 215 -9.84 -16.74 -18.96
C ALA A 215 -9.18 -15.84 -17.90
N ALA A 216 -9.05 -16.31 -16.65
CA ALA A 216 -8.39 -15.58 -15.57
C ALA A 216 -6.90 -15.92 -15.39
N TYR A 217 -6.31 -16.74 -16.27
CA TYR A 217 -4.97 -17.31 -16.06
C TYR A 217 -3.86 -16.27 -15.90
N ALA A 218 -3.98 -15.15 -16.63
CA ALA A 218 -3.02 -14.05 -16.59
C ALA A 218 -3.22 -13.09 -15.41
N LEU A 219 -4.34 -13.20 -14.68
CA LEU A 219 -4.61 -12.29 -13.56
C LEU A 219 -3.61 -12.50 -12.42
N ARG A 220 -3.11 -11.39 -11.91
CA ARG A 220 -2.21 -11.32 -10.76
C ARG A 220 -2.91 -10.68 -9.56
N PRO A 221 -2.42 -10.91 -8.33
CA PRO A 221 -2.88 -10.17 -7.16
C PRO A 221 -2.84 -8.65 -7.41
N ASN A 222 -3.80 -7.92 -6.84
CA ASN A 222 -3.96 -6.46 -6.97
C ASN A 222 -4.27 -5.93 -8.39
N GLN A 223 -4.55 -6.79 -9.35
CA GLN A 223 -5.11 -6.36 -10.62
C GLN A 223 -6.63 -6.23 -10.55
N TYR A 224 -7.17 -5.32 -11.37
CA TYR A 224 -8.59 -5.08 -11.46
C TYR A 224 -9.20 -5.84 -12.63
N VAL A 225 -10.41 -6.32 -12.44
CA VAL A 225 -11.19 -7.03 -13.44
C VAL A 225 -12.63 -6.59 -13.37
N ARG A 226 -13.32 -6.57 -14.50
CA ARG A 226 -14.76 -6.31 -14.57
C ARG A 226 -15.49 -7.63 -14.53
N LEU A 227 -16.24 -7.84 -13.46
CA LEU A 227 -17.15 -8.96 -13.35
C LEU A 227 -18.48 -8.59 -14.04
N GLN A 228 -18.82 -9.28 -15.12
CA GLN A 228 -20.05 -9.08 -15.88
C GLN A 228 -20.84 -10.38 -15.94
N CYS A 229 -21.58 -10.65 -14.88
CA CYS A 229 -22.28 -11.92 -14.70
C CYS A 229 -23.79 -11.71 -14.51
N PRO A 230 -24.52 -11.20 -15.52
CA PRO A 230 -25.94 -10.89 -15.40
C PRO A 230 -26.80 -12.11 -15.03
N LYS A 231 -26.33 -13.35 -15.25
CA LYS A 231 -27.07 -14.55 -14.82
C LYS A 231 -27.00 -14.78 -13.31
N ARG A 232 -26.11 -14.10 -12.59
CA ARG A 232 -25.78 -14.36 -11.17
C ARG A 232 -26.13 -13.20 -10.23
N GLY A 233 -26.75 -12.13 -10.75
CA GLY A 233 -27.16 -10.93 -10.01
C GLY A 233 -26.25 -9.73 -10.29
#